data_AF-A0A3D3CG57-F1
#
_entry.id   AF-A0A3D3CG57-F1
#
_cell.length_a   1.000
_cell.length_b   1.000
_cell.length_c   1.000
_cell.angle_alpha   90.00
_cell.angle_beta   90.00
_cell.angle_gamma   90.00
#
_symmetry.space_group_name_H-M   'P 1'
#
loop_
_entity.id
_entity.type
_entity.pdbx_description
1 polymer ?
#
loop_
_entity_poly.entity_id
_entity_poly.type
_entity_poly.pdbx_seq_one_letter_code
_entity_poly.pdbx_strand_id
1 'polypeptide(L)'
;MSQAFIKEDEDRLDYLEWQKLLRDREELLRLLEKKAAYVKDDPEAKKIPAKKRREMVERFQREAEEVRALLDEMMKDERSRTAP
;
A
#
# COMPACT_ATOMS: atom_id res chain seq x y z
N MET A 1 21.61 23.58 22.52
CA MET A 1 21.56 22.44 21.58
C MET A 1 21.76 23.01 20.18
N SER A 2 22.63 22.43 19.37
CA SER A 2 22.94 22.94 18.03
C SER A 2 21.77 22.67 17.07
N GLN A 3 21.46 23.62 16.18
CA GLN A 3 20.43 23.47 15.15
C GLN A 3 20.65 22.24 14.24
N ALA A 4 21.92 21.86 14.02
CA ALA A 4 22.27 20.67 13.25
C ALA A 4 21.77 19.37 13.90
N PHE A 5 21.82 19.27 15.24
CA PHE A 5 21.34 18.10 15.97
C PHE A 5 19.82 17.96 15.93
N ILE A 6 19.09 19.09 15.90
CA ILE A 6 17.63 19.10 15.80
C ILE A 6 17.19 18.63 14.40
N LYS A 7 17.87 19.11 13.36
CA LYS A 7 17.58 18.75 11.98
C LYS A 7 17.84 17.27 11.68
N GLU A 8 18.95 16.70 12.17
CA GLU A 8 19.24 15.27 12.00
C GLU A 8 18.20 14.36 12.69
N ASP A 9 17.62 14.81 13.80
CA ASP A 9 16.58 14.06 14.52
C ASP A 9 15.22 14.15 13.81
N GLU A 10 14.87 15.32 13.27
CA GLU A 10 13.68 15.52 12.42
C GLU A 10 13.75 14.69 11.12
N ASP A 11 14.87 14.75 10.39
CA ASP A 11 15.08 13.97 9.15
C ASP A 11 14.97 12.45 9.43
N ARG A 12 15.41 12.00 10.60
CA ARG A 12 15.31 10.60 11.02
C ARG A 12 13.88 10.19 11.33
N LEU A 13 13.11 11.04 12.00
CA LEU A 13 11.70 10.78 12.31
C LEU A 13 10.87 10.70 11.03
N ASP A 14 11.07 11.64 10.11
CA ASP A 14 10.40 11.66 8.81
C ASP A 14 10.68 10.38 8.00
N TYR A 15 11.92 9.89 8.04
CA TYR A 15 12.30 8.65 7.37
C TYR A 15 11.60 7.42 7.98
N LEU A 16 11.52 7.34 9.32
CA LEU A 16 10.83 6.24 10.00
C LEU A 16 9.32 6.25 9.73
N GLU A 17 8.71 7.43 9.69
CA GLU A 17 7.31 7.58 9.31
C GLU A 17 7.05 7.15 7.87
N TRP A 18 7.93 7.54 6.95
CA TRP A 18 7.86 7.10 5.55
C TRP A 18 7.97 5.57 5.44
N GLN A 19 8.94 4.95 6.12
CA GLN A 19 9.11 3.48 6.11
C GLN A 19 7.88 2.75 6.65
N LYS A 20 7.29 3.27 7.73
CA LYS A 20 6.06 2.71 8.31
C LYS A 20 4.90 2.81 7.32
N LEU A 21 4.70 3.97 6.71
CA LEU A 21 3.65 4.20 5.73
C LEU A 21 3.80 3.30 4.50
N LEU A 22 5.04 3.10 4.03
CA LEU A 22 5.35 2.22 2.92
C LEU A 22 4.91 0.79 3.25
N ARG A 23 5.35 0.28 4.40
CA ARG A 23 5.00 -1.06 4.87
C ARG A 23 3.49 -1.23 5.03
N ASP A 24 2.80 -0.27 5.63
CA ASP A 24 1.35 -0.33 5.81
C ASP A 24 0.61 -0.42 4.46
N ARG A 25 1.10 0.31 3.44
CA ARG A 25 0.55 0.25 2.07
C ARG A 25 0.85 -1.07 1.36
N GLU A 26 2.05 -1.63 1.53
CA GLU A 26 2.40 -2.96 1.01
C GLU A 26 1.52 -4.06 1.64
N GLU A 27 1.31 -4.00 2.96
CA GLU A 27 0.43 -4.92 3.67
C GLU A 27 -1.03 -4.80 3.20
N LEU A 28 -1.50 -3.57 2.97
CA LEU A 28 -2.83 -3.32 2.41
C LEU A 28 -2.98 -3.91 1.00
N LEU A 29 -2.01 -3.67 0.12
CA LEU A 29 -2.01 -4.22 -1.24
C LEU A 29 -2.11 -5.75 -1.21
N ARG A 30 -1.27 -6.39 -0.40
CA ARG A 30 -1.27 -7.85 -0.22
C ARG A 30 -2.62 -8.37 0.27
N LEU A 31 -3.26 -7.65 1.19
CA LEU A 31 -4.58 -8.01 1.71
C LEU A 31 -5.65 -7.91 0.62
N LEU A 32 -5.64 -6.85 -0.19
CA LEU A 32 -6.59 -6.65 -1.28
C LEU A 32 -6.45 -7.74 -2.35
N GLU A 33 -5.23 -8.06 -2.75
CA GLU A 33 -4.94 -9.16 -3.69
C GLU A 33 -5.40 -10.51 -3.14
N LYS A 34 -5.14 -10.78 -1.86
CA LYS A 34 -5.61 -12.00 -1.19
C LYS A 34 -7.14 -12.09 -1.15
N LYS A 35 -7.82 -10.96 -0.88
CA LYS A 35 -9.29 -10.91 -0.88
C LYS A 35 -9.86 -11.12 -2.28
N ALA A 36 -9.26 -10.53 -3.31
CA ALA A 36 -9.66 -10.74 -4.70
C ALA A 36 -9.49 -12.21 -5.11
N ALA A 37 -8.36 -12.83 -4.78
CA ALA A 37 -8.10 -14.25 -5.03
C ALA A 37 -9.11 -15.16 -4.30
N TYR A 38 -9.39 -14.89 -3.01
CA TYR A 38 -10.40 -15.64 -2.26
C TYR A 38 -11.77 -15.58 -2.93
N VAL A 39 -12.26 -14.39 -3.30
CA VAL A 39 -13.59 -14.27 -3.93
C VAL A 39 -13.65 -14.96 -5.30
N LYS A 40 -12.52 -15.03 -6.01
CA LYS A 40 -12.44 -15.61 -7.35
C LYS A 40 -12.31 -17.13 -7.32
N ASP A 41 -11.42 -17.65 -6.49
CA ASP A 41 -10.92 -19.02 -6.60
C ASP A 41 -11.39 -19.94 -5.46
N ASP A 42 -11.80 -19.38 -4.31
CA ASP A 42 -12.20 -20.18 -3.15
C ASP A 42 -13.59 -20.83 -3.33
N PRO A 43 -13.73 -22.15 -3.12
CA PRO A 43 -15.02 -22.83 -3.17
C PRO A 43 -16.07 -22.26 -2.20
N GLU A 44 -15.66 -21.77 -1.03
CA GLU A 44 -16.55 -21.15 -0.04
C GLU A 44 -17.12 -19.82 -0.55
N ALA A 45 -16.34 -19.08 -1.34
CA ALA A 45 -16.83 -17.86 -1.97
C ALA A 45 -18.01 -18.13 -2.91
N LYS A 46 -18.19 -19.36 -3.43
CA LYS A 46 -19.36 -19.73 -4.26
C LYS A 46 -20.69 -19.56 -3.53
N LYS A 47 -20.70 -19.51 -2.19
CA LYS A 47 -21.87 -19.19 -1.36
C LYS A 47 -22.34 -17.74 -1.54
N ILE A 48 -21.46 -16.84 -1.98
CA ILE A 48 -21.78 -15.44 -2.31
C ILE A 48 -22.43 -15.40 -3.70
N PRO A 49 -23.54 -14.65 -3.92
CA PRO A 49 -24.14 -14.52 -5.23
C PRO A 49 -23.16 -14.06 -6.32
N ALA A 50 -23.24 -14.64 -7.52
CA ALA A 50 -22.27 -14.40 -8.59
C ALA A 50 -22.10 -12.92 -8.95
N LYS A 51 -23.20 -12.15 -8.97
CA LYS A 51 -23.17 -10.70 -9.20
C LYS A 51 -22.34 -9.98 -8.13
N LYS A 52 -22.59 -10.29 -6.85
CA LYS A 52 -21.85 -9.71 -5.72
C LYS A 52 -20.37 -10.10 -5.74
N ARG A 53 -20.03 -11.32 -6.14
CA ARG A 53 -18.62 -11.73 -6.30
C ARG A 53 -17.88 -10.87 -7.32
N ARG A 54 -18.51 -10.62 -8.48
CA ARG A 54 -17.92 -9.77 -9.53
C ARG A 54 -17.70 -8.35 -9.01
N GLU A 55 -18.72 -7.75 -8.40
CA GLU A 55 -18.62 -6.41 -7.80
C GLU A 55 -17.51 -6.33 -6.72
N MET A 56 -17.38 -7.38 -5.89
CA MET A 56 -16.31 -7.44 -4.88
C MET A 56 -14.93 -7.55 -5.50
N VAL A 57 -14.75 -8.40 -6.53
CA VAL A 57 -13.47 -8.56 -7.23
C VAL A 57 -13.08 -7.26 -7.92
N GLU A 58 -14.00 -6.64 -8.67
CA GLU A 58 -13.77 -5.36 -9.34
C GLU A 58 -13.38 -4.26 -8.34
N ARG A 59 -14.07 -4.18 -7.20
CA ARG A 59 -13.72 -3.22 -6.15
C ARG A 59 -12.33 -3.48 -5.58
N PHE A 60 -12.00 -4.73 -5.21
CA PHE A 60 -10.69 -5.05 -4.65
C PHE A 60 -9.55 -4.83 -5.65
N GLN A 61 -9.79 -5.11 -6.93
CA GLN A 61 -8.82 -4.83 -7.99
C GLN A 61 -8.58 -3.33 -8.15
N ARG A 62 -9.65 -2.52 -8.19
CA ARG A 62 -9.54 -1.07 -8.26
C ARG A 62 -8.80 -0.50 -7.05
N GLU A 63 -9.18 -0.90 -5.83
CA GLU A 63 -8.49 -0.47 -4.61
C GLU A 63 -7.01 -0.88 -4.63
N ALA A 64 -6.68 -2.08 -5.12
CA ALA A 64 -5.30 -2.53 -5.25
C ALA A 64 -4.49 -1.70 -6.28
N GLU A 65 -5.11 -1.32 -7.39
CA GLU A 65 -4.50 -0.42 -8.39
C GLU A 65 -4.22 0.98 -7.80
N GLU A 66 -5.16 1.53 -7.05
CA GLU A 66 -4.97 2.80 -6.35
C GLU A 66 -3.80 2.72 -5.34
N VAL A 67 -3.71 1.62 -4.56
CA VAL A 67 -2.59 1.42 -3.63
C VAL A 67 -1.25 1.23 -4.35
N ARG A 68 -1.23 0.51 -5.49
CA ARG A 68 -0.02 0.37 -6.32
C ARG A 68 0.46 1.72 -6.84
N ALA A 69 -0.44 2.58 -7.31
CA ALA A 69 -0.09 3.92 -7.76
C ALA A 69 0.54 4.75 -6.63
N LEU A 70 -0.02 4.67 -5.41
CA LEU A 70 0.54 5.35 -4.23
C LEU A 70 1.93 4.81 -3.87
N LEU A 71 2.15 3.49 -3.94
CA LEU A 71 3.46 2.89 -3.71
C LEU A 71 4.47 3.34 -4.78
N ASP A 72 4.07 3.39 -6.04
CA ASP A 72 4.92 3.88 -7.14
C ASP A 72 5.30 5.36 -6.96
N GLU A 73 4.37 6.19 -6.50
CA GLU A 73 4.64 7.59 -6.16
C GLU A 73 5.63 7.71 -5.00
N MET A 74 5.43 6.97 -3.90
CA MET A 74 6.36 6.95 -2.78
C MET A 74 7.77 6.52 -3.19
N MET A 75 7.89 5.52 -4.05
CA MET A 75 9.18 5.01 -4.51
C MET A 75 9.87 5.99 -5.48
N LYS A 76 9.12 6.81 -6.22
CA LYS A 76 9.68 7.91 -7.01
C LYS A 76 10.20 9.04 -6.12
N ASP A 77 9.47 9.37 -5.06
CA ASP A 77 9.89 10.38 -4.08
C ASP A 77 11.16 9.96 -3.32
N GLU A 78 11.29 8.69 -2.94
CA GLU A 78 12.52 8.16 -2.32
C GLU A 78 13.74 8.28 -3.27
N ARG A 79 13.53 7.98 -4.57
CA ARG A 79 14.58 8.08 -5.59
C ARG A 79 15.00 9.52 -5.85
N SER A 80 14.07 10.49 -5.77
CA SER A 80 14.40 11.90 -5.95
C SER A 80 15.13 12.47 -4.72
N ARG A 81 14.83 11.97 -3.52
CA ARG A 81 15.54 12.32 -2.27
C ARG A 81 16.95 11.78 -2.19
N THR A 82 17.23 10.67 -2.88
CA THR A 82 18.53 9.98 -2.87
C THR A 82 19.37 10.20 -4.13
N ALA A 83 18.87 10.95 -5.10
CA ALA A 83 19.62 11.36 -6.29
C ALA A 83 20.61 12.50 -5.95
N PRO A 84 21.88 12.42 -6.43
CA PRO A 84 22.92 13.41 -6.14
C PRO A 84 22.71 14.77 -6.82
#